data_AF-A0A969X2L2-F1
#
_entry.id   AF-A0A969X2L2-F1
#
_cell.length_a   1.000
_cell.length_b   1.000
_cell.length_c   1.000
_cell.angle_alpha   90.00
_cell.angle_beta   90.00
_cell.angle_gamma   90.00
#
_symmetry.space_group_name_H-M   'P 1'
#
loop_
_entity.id
_entity.type
_entity.pdbx_description
1 polymer ?
#
loop_
_entity_poly.entity_id
_entity_poly.type
_entity_poly.pdbx_seq_one_letter_code
_entity_poly.pdbx_strand_id
1 'polypeptide(L)'
;MNKITCYVFCLSFLILLGSCGGPKTDAKKLEKLLISHTQVFENIASDKNINEQEAKEVARLMEDMKNFNLEIEKKYSPDPKGKEMFETYLNKNEERFSLLYTNYYNSLLNLFDCEGSENLDL
;
A
#
# COMPACT_ATOMS: atom_id res chain seq x y z
N MET A 1 29.25 22.61 -18.77
CA MET A 1 27.88 22.13 -19.04
C MET A 1 27.47 21.21 -17.90
N ASN A 2 26.43 21.61 -17.18
CA ASN A 2 26.15 21.20 -15.80
C ASN A 2 25.64 19.76 -15.69
N LYS A 3 26.16 19.02 -14.71
CA LYS A 3 25.79 17.62 -14.36
C LYS A 3 24.36 17.45 -13.80
N ILE A 4 23.51 18.47 -13.94
CA ILE A 4 22.17 18.55 -13.33
C ILE A 4 21.08 18.11 -14.33
N THR A 5 21.40 18.05 -15.63
CA THR A 5 20.40 17.82 -16.68
C THR A 5 19.95 16.36 -16.80
N CYS A 6 20.66 15.39 -16.22
CA CYS A 6 20.27 13.97 -16.31
C CYS A 6 19.22 13.53 -15.28
N TYR A 7 19.03 14.25 -14.17
CA TYR A 7 18.09 13.81 -13.13
C TYR A 7 16.65 14.33 -13.33
N VAL A 8 16.46 15.37 -14.15
CA VAL A 8 15.13 15.96 -14.37
C VAL A 8 14.29 15.17 -15.38
N PHE A 9 14.92 14.29 -16.19
CA PHE A 9 14.19 13.52 -17.22
C PHE A 9 13.60 12.20 -16.72
N CYS A 10 14.05 11.66 -15.58
CA CYS A 10 13.48 10.44 -15.00
C CYS A 10 12.20 10.70 -14.18
N LEU A 11 12.00 11.92 -13.67
CA LEU A 11 10.81 12.25 -12.88
C LEU A 11 9.58 12.55 -13.73
N SER A 12 9.76 13.02 -14.98
CA SER A 12 8.64 13.39 -15.86
C SER A 12 8.00 12.18 -16.57
N PHE A 13 8.66 11.03 -16.63
CA PHE A 13 8.09 9.82 -17.24
C PHE A 13 7.19 9.01 -16.29
N LEU A 14 7.29 9.21 -14.97
CA LEU A 14 6.39 8.56 -14.00
C LEU A 14 5.00 9.20 -13.96
N ILE A 15 4.89 10.49 -14.32
CA ILE A 15 3.62 11.23 -14.30
C ILE A 15 2.75 10.91 -15.53
N LEU A 16 3.34 10.42 -16.64
CA LEU A 16 2.61 10.07 -17.86
C LEU A 16 1.98 8.65 -17.85
N LEU A 17 2.27 7.81 -16.84
CA LEU A 17 1.61 6.51 -16.65
C LEU A 17 0.42 6.58 -15.65
N GLY A 18 0.26 7.71 -14.96
CA GLY A 18 -0.74 7.91 -13.90
C GLY A 18 -2.21 7.91 -14.34
N SER A 19 -2.49 7.93 -15.65
CA SER A 19 -3.86 7.96 -16.19
C SER A 19 -4.24 6.73 -17.04
N CYS A 20 -3.39 5.71 -17.16
CA CYS A 20 -3.63 4.53 -18.01
C CYS A 20 -3.79 3.20 -17.25
N GLY A 21 -3.98 3.22 -15.93
CA GLY A 21 -4.31 2.03 -15.15
C GLY A 21 -5.83 1.86 -15.04
N GLY A 22 -6.39 0.74 -15.51
CA GLY A 22 -7.80 0.42 -15.31
C GLY A 22 -8.06 -0.31 -13.98
N PRO A 23 -9.33 -0.70 -13.70
CA PRO A 23 -9.74 -1.39 -12.48
C PRO A 23 -8.87 -2.61 -12.11
N LYS A 24 -8.51 -3.43 -13.10
CA LYS A 24 -7.63 -4.59 -12.92
C LYS A 24 -6.20 -4.20 -12.48
N THR A 25 -5.67 -3.10 -13.01
CA THR A 25 -4.33 -2.62 -12.64
C THR A 25 -4.34 -2.11 -11.21
N ASP A 26 -5.39 -1.41 -10.81
CA ASP A 26 -5.53 -0.89 -9.46
C ASP A 26 -5.69 -2.02 -8.43
N ALA A 27 -6.48 -3.06 -8.74
CA ALA A 27 -6.59 -4.22 -7.86
C ALA A 27 -5.25 -4.96 -7.69
N LYS A 28 -4.44 -5.04 -8.76
CA LYS A 28 -3.07 -5.56 -8.67
C LYS A 28 -2.13 -4.67 -7.85
N LYS A 29 -2.35 -3.35 -7.83
CA LYS A 29 -1.59 -2.44 -6.96
C LYS A 29 -1.95 -2.68 -5.50
N LEU A 30 -3.25 -2.78 -5.18
CA LEU A 30 -3.73 -3.14 -3.84
C LEU A 30 -3.08 -4.44 -3.35
N GLU A 31 -3.10 -5.47 -4.18
CA GLU A 31 -2.44 -6.74 -3.88
C GLU A 31 -0.95 -6.56 -3.52
N LYS A 32 -0.19 -5.77 -4.32
CA LYS A 32 1.22 -5.51 -4.05
C LYS A 32 1.43 -4.72 -2.76
N LEU A 33 0.57 -3.74 -2.47
CA LEU A 33 0.62 -2.97 -1.23
C LEU A 33 0.42 -3.89 -0.02
N LEU A 34 -0.61 -4.73 -0.05
CA LEU A 34 -0.87 -5.71 1.02
C LEU A 34 0.33 -6.62 1.26
N ILE A 35 0.91 -7.21 0.21
CA ILE A 35 2.08 -8.09 0.31
C ILE A 35 3.30 -7.33 0.87
N SER A 36 3.60 -6.17 0.29
CA SER A 36 4.77 -5.37 0.68
C SER A 36 4.69 -4.92 2.13
N HIS A 37 3.52 -4.43 2.56
CA HIS A 37 3.34 -3.96 3.93
C HIS A 37 3.39 -5.13 4.91
N THR A 38 2.73 -6.25 4.60
CA THR A 38 2.78 -7.48 5.41
C THR A 38 4.23 -7.90 5.66
N GLN A 39 5.05 -7.96 4.61
CA GLN A 39 6.45 -8.34 4.73
C GLN A 39 7.26 -7.36 5.60
N VAL A 40 6.99 -6.06 5.51
CA VAL A 40 7.66 -5.07 6.36
C VAL A 40 7.22 -5.23 7.82
N PHE A 41 5.92 -5.40 8.09
CA PHE A 41 5.41 -5.62 9.45
C PHE A 41 5.97 -6.89 10.07
N GLU A 42 6.05 -8.00 9.31
CA GLU A 42 6.67 -9.25 9.78
C GLU A 42 8.17 -9.06 10.10
N ASN A 43 8.90 -8.30 9.28
CA ASN A 43 10.31 -8.02 9.54
C ASN A 43 10.50 -7.15 10.78
N ILE A 44 9.68 -6.10 10.96
CA ILE A 44 9.71 -5.24 12.15
C ILE A 44 9.34 -6.04 13.41
N ALA A 45 8.36 -6.95 13.33
CA ALA A 45 7.97 -7.77 14.47
C ALA A 45 8.96 -8.90 14.82
N SER A 46 10.01 -9.10 14.00
CA SER A 46 10.84 -10.31 14.07
C SER A 46 11.75 -10.37 15.30
N ASP A 47 12.25 -9.23 15.78
CA ASP A 47 13.08 -9.11 16.98
C ASP A 47 12.28 -8.72 18.24
N LYS A 48 10.96 -8.55 18.10
CA LYS A 48 10.00 -8.17 19.15
C LYS A 48 10.26 -6.79 19.77
N ASN A 49 10.99 -5.91 19.10
CA ASN A 49 11.29 -4.57 19.58
C ASN A 49 11.16 -3.53 18.46
N ILE A 50 10.26 -2.55 18.62
CA ILE A 50 10.01 -1.51 17.64
C ILE A 50 10.75 -0.23 18.07
N ASN A 51 11.74 0.16 17.28
CA ASN A 51 12.43 1.43 17.47
C ASN A 51 11.72 2.60 16.75
N GLU A 52 12.17 3.83 17.01
CA GLU A 52 11.55 5.04 16.45
C GLU A 52 11.55 5.08 14.90
N GLN A 53 12.57 4.52 14.24
CA GLN A 53 12.62 4.49 12.78
C GLN A 53 11.61 3.49 12.22
N GLU A 54 11.47 2.33 12.87
CA GLU A 54 10.48 1.32 12.50
C GLU A 54 9.06 1.82 12.73
N ALA A 55 8.80 2.50 13.85
CA ALA A 55 7.50 3.11 14.12
C ALA A 55 7.12 4.15 13.04
N LYS A 56 8.07 4.99 12.61
CA LYS A 56 7.88 5.94 11.50
C LYS A 56 7.63 5.23 10.17
N GLU A 57 8.32 4.12 9.92
CA GLU A 57 8.10 3.33 8.72
C GLU A 57 6.69 2.73 8.71
N VAL A 58 6.22 2.17 9.83
CA VAL A 58 4.85 1.67 9.95
C VAL A 58 3.84 2.79 9.67
N ALA A 59 3.99 3.97 10.28
CA ALA A 59 3.12 5.11 10.03
C ALA A 59 3.09 5.53 8.54
N ARG A 60 4.26 5.54 7.88
CA ARG A 60 4.37 5.82 6.44
C ARG A 60 3.62 4.79 5.60
N LEU A 61 3.68 3.50 5.94
CA LEU A 61 2.94 2.44 5.24
C LEU A 61 1.43 2.55 5.45
N MET A 62 0.98 2.97 6.64
CA MET A 62 -0.44 3.26 6.88
C MET A 62 -0.93 4.45 6.07
N GLU A 63 -0.12 5.51 5.98
CA GLU A 63 -0.41 6.66 5.14
C GLU A 63 -0.47 6.28 3.64
N ASP A 64 0.43 5.42 3.17
CA ASP A 64 0.41 4.92 1.78
C ASP A 64 -0.89 4.15 1.47
N MET A 65 -1.32 3.25 2.36
CA MET A 65 -2.59 2.53 2.22
C MET A 65 -3.80 3.48 2.23
N LYS A 66 -3.79 4.46 3.13
CA LYS A 66 -4.83 5.50 3.20
C LYS A 66 -4.90 6.31 1.90
N ASN A 67 -3.76 6.75 1.39
CA ASN A 67 -3.67 7.50 0.15
C ASN A 67 -4.16 6.67 -1.05
N PHE A 68 -3.79 5.39 -1.13
CA PHE A 68 -4.32 4.48 -2.15
C PHE A 68 -5.85 4.40 -2.09
N ASN A 69 -6.44 4.22 -0.90
CA ASN A 69 -7.90 4.15 -0.76
C ASN A 69 -8.59 5.45 -1.21
N LEU A 70 -8.03 6.62 -0.85
CA LEU A 70 -8.53 7.92 -1.30
C LEU A 70 -8.41 8.09 -2.83
N GLU A 71 -7.33 7.60 -3.44
CA GLU A 71 -7.16 7.61 -4.89
C GLU A 71 -8.22 6.75 -5.59
N ILE A 72 -8.47 5.53 -5.09
CA ILE A 72 -9.50 4.63 -5.64
C ILE A 72 -10.89 5.23 -5.48
N GLU A 73 -11.21 5.78 -4.31
CA GLU A 73 -12.49 6.44 -4.06
C GLU A 73 -12.68 7.62 -5.02
N LYS A 74 -11.71 8.53 -5.11
CA LYS A 74 -11.78 9.70 -5.99
C LYS A 74 -11.90 9.30 -7.46
N LYS A 75 -11.18 8.26 -7.88
CA LYS A 75 -11.17 7.79 -9.27
C LYS A 75 -12.49 7.16 -9.69
N TYR A 76 -13.10 6.36 -8.82
CA TYR A 76 -14.31 5.58 -9.16
C TYR A 76 -15.62 6.17 -8.63
N SER A 77 -15.58 7.18 -7.77
CA SER A 77 -16.77 7.94 -7.36
C SER A 77 -17.60 8.46 -8.55
N PRO A 78 -17.00 9.07 -9.60
CA PRO A 78 -17.73 9.46 -10.81
C PRO A 78 -17.86 8.34 -11.86
N ASP A 79 -17.30 7.15 -11.64
CA ASP A 79 -17.25 6.03 -12.60
C ASP A 79 -17.80 4.72 -12.00
N PRO A 80 -19.13 4.55 -11.96
CA PRO A 80 -19.77 3.36 -11.42
C PRO A 80 -19.35 2.06 -12.13
N LYS A 81 -19.09 2.12 -13.46
CA LYS A 81 -18.66 0.94 -14.22
C LYS A 81 -17.24 0.54 -13.86
N GLY A 82 -16.33 1.51 -13.72
CA GLY A 82 -14.99 1.26 -13.23
C GLY A 82 -14.99 0.67 -11.82
N LYS A 83 -15.85 1.21 -10.93
CA LYS A 83 -16.06 0.67 -9.58
C LYS A 83 -16.51 -0.80 -9.61
N GLU A 84 -17.56 -1.09 -10.38
CA GLU A 84 -18.08 -2.45 -10.52
C GLU A 84 -17.02 -3.42 -11.08
N MET A 85 -16.22 -2.99 -12.05
CA MET A 85 -15.13 -3.80 -12.60
C MET A 85 -14.01 -4.04 -11.59
N PHE A 86 -13.72 -3.07 -10.73
CA PHE A 86 -12.75 -3.20 -9.64
C PHE A 86 -13.24 -4.23 -8.62
N GLU A 87 -14.47 -4.06 -8.13
CA GLU A 87 -15.12 -4.97 -7.18
C GLU A 87 -15.27 -6.37 -7.77
N THR A 88 -15.66 -6.49 -9.04
CA THR A 88 -15.75 -7.79 -9.74
C THR A 88 -14.39 -8.49 -9.78
N TYR A 89 -13.29 -7.74 -9.97
CA TYR A 89 -11.96 -8.34 -9.94
C TYR A 89 -11.62 -8.84 -8.54
N LEU A 90 -11.92 -8.07 -7.49
CA LEU A 90 -11.71 -8.49 -6.11
C LEU A 90 -12.53 -9.75 -5.80
N ASN A 91 -13.83 -9.76 -6.11
CA ASN A 91 -14.73 -10.89 -5.86
C ASN A 91 -14.32 -12.16 -6.63
N LYS A 92 -13.85 -12.04 -7.88
CA LYS A 92 -13.31 -13.18 -8.64
C LYS A 92 -12.03 -13.77 -8.03
N ASN A 93 -11.34 -13.01 -7.18
CA ASN A 93 -10.12 -13.42 -6.50
C ASN A 93 -10.31 -13.36 -4.97
N GLU A 94 -11.55 -13.55 -4.49
CA GLU A 94 -11.93 -13.33 -3.09
C GLU A 94 -11.05 -14.14 -2.13
N GLU A 95 -10.83 -15.42 -2.39
CA GLU A 95 -9.98 -16.28 -1.55
C GLU A 95 -8.56 -15.70 -1.39
N ARG A 96 -7.98 -15.22 -2.50
CA ARG A 96 -6.65 -14.61 -2.50
C ARG A 96 -6.64 -13.30 -1.71
N PHE A 97 -7.59 -12.40 -1.97
CA PHE A 97 -7.64 -11.12 -1.26
C PHE A 97 -7.98 -11.31 0.22
N SER A 98 -8.84 -12.26 0.56
CA SER A 98 -9.15 -12.62 1.95
C SER A 98 -7.90 -13.08 2.69
N LEU A 99 -7.08 -13.95 2.08
CA LEU A 99 -5.80 -14.35 2.65
C LEU A 99 -4.84 -13.16 2.80
N LEU A 100 -4.72 -12.31 1.76
CA LEU A 100 -3.84 -11.14 1.80
C LEU A 100 -4.26 -10.15 2.91
N TYR A 101 -5.56 -9.87 3.05
CA TYR A 101 -6.07 -9.04 4.12
C TYR A 101 -5.84 -9.67 5.49
N THR A 102 -6.09 -10.98 5.63
CA THR A 102 -5.85 -11.70 6.88
C THR A 102 -4.38 -11.61 7.30
N ASN A 103 -3.45 -11.85 6.38
CA ASN A 103 -2.01 -11.76 6.67
C ASN A 103 -1.59 -10.32 6.98
N TYR A 104 -2.11 -9.34 6.24
CA TYR A 104 -1.86 -7.93 6.49
C TYR A 104 -2.34 -7.50 7.89
N TYR A 105 -3.57 -7.84 8.27
CA TYR A 105 -4.09 -7.49 9.58
C TYR A 105 -3.40 -8.26 10.71
N ASN A 106 -3.12 -9.55 10.53
CA ASN A 106 -2.39 -10.32 11.54
C ASN A 106 -0.97 -9.80 11.76
N SER A 107 -0.25 -9.46 10.69
CA SER A 107 1.10 -8.88 10.79
C SER A 107 1.09 -7.51 11.44
N LEU A 108 0.10 -6.65 11.13
CA LEU A 108 -0.10 -5.37 11.82
C LEU A 108 -0.43 -5.57 13.30
N LEU A 109 -1.33 -6.50 13.63
CA LEU A 109 -1.69 -6.80 15.03
C LEU A 109 -0.49 -7.33 15.82
N ASN A 110 0.36 -8.15 15.21
CA ASN A 110 1.58 -8.65 15.85
C ASN A 110 2.57 -7.54 16.26
N LEU A 111 2.51 -6.37 15.63
CA LEU A 111 3.32 -5.22 16.05
C LEU A 111 2.93 -4.72 17.44
N PHE A 112 1.66 -4.84 17.83
CA PHE A 112 1.20 -4.44 19.17
C PHE A 112 1.69 -5.38 20.29
N ASP A 113 2.14 -6.58 19.93
CA ASP A 113 2.77 -7.51 20.88
C ASP A 113 4.29 -7.26 21.06
N CYS A 114 4.84 -6.25 20.40
CA CYS A 114 6.26 -5.91 20.49
C CYS A 114 6.52 -4.82 21.56
N GLU A 115 7.71 -4.86 22.17
CA GLU A 115 8.21 -3.75 22.99
C GLU A 115 8.34 -2.50 22.11
N GLY A 116 7.98 -1.31 22.63
CA GLY A 116 8.01 -0.06 21.85
C GLY A 116 6.79 0.17 20.96
N SER A 117 5.78 -0.72 20.99
CA SER A 117 4.55 -0.57 20.21
C SER A 117 3.72 0.66 20.57
N GLU A 118 3.92 1.24 21.76
CA GLU A 118 3.33 2.52 22.17
C GLU A 118 3.79 3.71 21.31
N ASN A 119 4.86 3.55 20.53
CA ASN A 119 5.35 4.57 19.60
C ASN A 119 4.67 4.50 18.22
N LEU A 120 3.81 3.50 17.98
CA LEU A 120 3.06 3.38 16.73
C LEU A 120 1.94 4.44 16.69
N ASP A 121 2.07 5.40 15.79
CA ASP A 121 1.04 6.41 15.49
C ASP A 121 0.23 5.94 14.26
N LEU A 122 -0.86 5.21 14.51
CA LEU A 122 -1.68 4.49 13.53
C LEU A 122 -3.07 5.11 13.33
#